data_AF-A0A6P5DQV8-F1
#
_entry.id   AF-A0A6P5DQV8-F1
#
_cell.length_a   1.000
_cell.length_b   1.000
_cell.length_c   1.000
_cell.angle_alpha   90.00
_cell.angle_beta   90.00
_cell.angle_gamma   90.00
#
_symmetry.space_group_name_H-M   'P 1'
#
loop_
_entity.id
_entity.type
_entity.pdbx_description
1 polymer ?
#
loop_
_entity_poly.entity_id
_entity_poly.type
_entity_poly.pdbx_seq_one_letter_code
_entity_poly.pdbx_strand_id
1 'polypeptide(L)'
;MEPAEDWLVESLRLYQDFHAFDLSGATRVLEWIGDKGILVAGYESLKKNEILHLILPLRLSVKENQGLFPERDFKVQHGGFSDRSVCDLKHVPDTRLLVTSGPPGSYLQVWQLAEDSGE
;
A
#
# COMPACT_ATOMS: atom_id res chain seq x y z
N MET A 1 6.43 -8.76 -30.81
CA MET A 1 6.50 -8.84 -29.34
C MET A 1 5.85 -7.56 -28.86
N GLU A 2 4.82 -7.68 -28.03
CA GLU A 2 4.14 -6.50 -27.52
C GLU A 2 5.10 -5.73 -26.60
N PRO A 3 5.11 -4.38 -26.59
CA PRO A 3 6.00 -3.60 -25.71
C PRO A 3 5.87 -3.97 -24.22
N ALA A 4 4.72 -4.53 -23.84
CA ALA A 4 4.42 -5.03 -22.50
C ALA A 4 5.15 -6.35 -22.14
N GLU A 5 5.73 -7.07 -23.09
CA GLU A 5 6.49 -8.29 -22.82
C GLU A 5 7.98 -7.99 -22.63
N ASP A 6 8.49 -6.94 -23.29
CA ASP A 6 9.90 -6.55 -23.27
C ASP A 6 10.35 -6.09 -21.87
N TRP A 7 9.53 -5.28 -21.18
CA TRP A 7 9.92 -4.75 -19.86
C TRP A 7 10.06 -5.83 -18.78
N LEU A 8 9.24 -6.90 -18.85
CA LEU A 8 9.28 -7.97 -17.86
C LEU A 8 10.58 -8.77 -18.02
N VAL A 9 10.95 -9.10 -19.27
CA VAL A 9 12.18 -9.83 -19.57
C VAL A 9 13.41 -9.02 -19.15
N GLU A 10 13.41 -7.71 -19.38
CA GLU A 10 14.48 -6.83 -18.89
C GLU A 10 14.54 -6.76 -17.36
N SER A 11 13.39 -6.64 -16.70
CA SER A 11 13.31 -6.59 -15.24
C SER A 11 13.87 -7.86 -14.59
N LEU A 12 13.57 -9.04 -15.15
CA LEU A 12 14.09 -10.32 -14.68
C LEU A 12 15.62 -10.44 -14.80
N ARG A 13 16.27 -9.62 -15.63
CA ARG A 13 17.75 -9.59 -15.74
C ARG A 13 18.38 -8.58 -14.77
N LEU A 14 17.65 -7.54 -14.39
CA LEU A 14 18.16 -6.42 -13.60
C LEU A 14 17.95 -6.59 -12.09
N TYR A 15 16.84 -7.19 -11.70
CA TYR A 15 16.47 -7.36 -10.29
C TYR A 15 16.76 -8.77 -9.80
N GLN A 16 17.27 -8.87 -8.58
CA GLN A 16 17.46 -10.16 -7.90
C GLN A 16 16.11 -10.85 -7.66
N ASP A 17 15.13 -10.06 -7.24
CA ASP A 17 13.78 -10.53 -6.92
C ASP A 17 12.75 -9.57 -7.50
N PHE A 18 11.69 -10.14 -8.07
CA PHE A 18 10.56 -9.39 -8.61
C PHE A 18 9.27 -9.88 -7.94
N HIS A 19 8.54 -8.95 -7.33
CA HIS A 19 7.29 -9.24 -6.63
C HIS A 19 6.16 -8.41 -7.22
N ALA A 20 5.05 -9.07 -7.53
CA ALA A 20 3.82 -8.44 -7.98
C ALA A 20 2.68 -8.85 -7.04
N PHE A 21 1.88 -7.87 -6.65
CA PHE A 21 0.71 -8.04 -5.79
C PHE A 21 -0.46 -7.28 -6.38
N ASP A 22 -1.61 -7.91 -6.44
CA ASP A 22 -2.85 -7.28 -6.87
C ASP A 22 -3.56 -6.66 -5.66
N LEU A 23 -3.87 -5.38 -5.75
CA LEU A 23 -4.68 -4.68 -4.75
C LEU A 23 -6.16 -4.74 -5.14
N SER A 24 -7.05 -4.74 -4.15
CA SER A 24 -8.51 -4.80 -4.33
C SER A 24 -9.08 -3.66 -5.17
N GLY A 25 -8.44 -2.49 -5.11
CA GLY A 25 -8.89 -1.27 -5.75
C GLY A 25 -7.75 -0.50 -6.43
N ALA A 26 -8.14 0.33 -7.40
CA ALA A 26 -7.24 1.25 -8.06
C ALA A 26 -6.56 2.15 -7.02
N THR A 27 -5.24 2.03 -6.93
CA THR A 27 -4.41 2.71 -5.94
C THR A 27 -3.42 3.60 -6.65
N ARG A 28 -3.26 4.84 -6.18
CA ARG A 28 -2.32 5.81 -6.75
C ARG A 28 -1.19 6.19 -5.80
N VAL A 29 -1.41 6.02 -4.50
CA VAL A 29 -0.48 6.44 -3.46
C VAL A 29 -0.01 5.25 -2.65
N LEU A 30 1.26 5.27 -2.28
CA LEU A 30 1.90 4.34 -1.37
C LEU A 30 2.83 5.15 -0.46
N GLU A 31 2.69 4.97 0.85
CA GLU A 31 3.58 5.57 1.84
C GLU A 31 4.06 4.52 2.83
N TRP A 32 5.35 4.57 3.19
CA TRP A 32 5.90 3.68 4.22
C TRP A 32 5.41 4.07 5.61
N ILE A 33 5.12 3.06 6.43
CA ILE A 33 4.88 3.24 7.86
C ILE A 33 5.71 2.20 8.64
N GLY A 34 6.72 2.70 9.35
CA GLY A 34 7.69 1.85 10.04
C GLY A 34 8.52 1.01 9.07
N ASP A 35 8.93 -0.18 9.51
CA ASP A 35 9.79 -1.11 8.77
C ASP A 35 9.02 -2.22 8.02
N LYS A 36 7.75 -2.43 8.37
CA LYS A 36 6.95 -3.59 7.95
C LYS A 36 5.59 -3.24 7.37
N GLY A 37 5.26 -1.96 7.27
CA GLY A 37 3.95 -1.51 6.84
C GLY A 37 4.01 -0.52 5.68
N ILE A 38 2.97 -0.55 4.86
CA ILE A 38 2.67 0.50 3.88
C ILE A 38 1.23 0.99 4.08
N LEU A 39 1.01 2.26 3.79
CA LEU A 39 -0.30 2.86 3.65
C LEU A 39 -0.59 3.03 2.17
N VAL A 40 -1.78 2.63 1.75
CA VAL A 40 -2.28 2.81 0.38
C VAL A 40 -3.65 3.44 0.41
N ALA A 41 -4.01 4.16 -0.67
CA ALA A 41 -5.35 4.70 -0.80
C ALA A 41 -5.87 4.74 -2.23
N GLY A 42 -7.19 4.57 -2.33
CA GLY A 42 -7.95 4.69 -3.57
C GLY A 42 -8.19 6.14 -4.00
N TYR A 43 -8.43 6.34 -5.30
CA TYR A 43 -8.57 7.67 -5.90
C TYR A 43 -9.80 7.82 -6.82
N GLU A 44 -10.78 6.96 -6.68
CA GLU A 44 -11.99 6.91 -7.48
C GLU A 44 -12.97 8.03 -7.13
N SER A 45 -13.66 8.58 -8.14
CA SER A 45 -14.55 9.75 -7.94
C SER A 45 -16.00 9.39 -7.65
N LEU A 46 -16.44 8.18 -8.01
CA LEU A 46 -17.86 7.76 -7.98
C LEU A 46 -18.18 6.76 -6.85
N LYS A 47 -17.19 6.35 -6.06
CA LYS A 47 -17.33 5.41 -4.94
C LYS A 47 -16.43 5.85 -3.78
N LYS A 48 -16.67 5.27 -2.60
CA LYS A 48 -15.79 5.44 -1.45
C LYS A 48 -14.41 4.84 -1.76
N ASN A 49 -13.38 5.52 -1.30
CA ASN A 49 -11.99 5.11 -1.44
C ASN A 49 -11.49 4.48 -0.16
N GLU A 50 -10.95 3.28 -0.28
CA GLU A 50 -10.28 2.61 0.82
C GLU A 50 -8.97 3.32 1.14
N ILE A 51 -8.67 3.44 2.43
CA ILE A 51 -7.36 3.78 2.97
C ILE A 51 -6.96 2.59 3.82
N LEU A 52 -5.89 1.89 3.43
CA LEU A 52 -5.48 0.64 4.06
C LEU A 52 -4.08 0.78 4.62
N HIS A 53 -3.90 0.29 5.85
CA HIS A 53 -2.59 -0.06 6.40
C HIS A 53 -2.36 -1.54 6.16
N LEU A 54 -1.36 -1.84 5.33
CA LEU A 54 -0.99 -3.17 4.90
C LEU A 54 0.36 -3.57 5.50
N ILE A 55 0.42 -4.75 6.10
CA ILE A 55 1.67 -5.37 6.53
C ILE A 55 2.27 -6.16 5.37
N LEU A 56 3.57 -5.94 5.15
CA LEU A 56 4.35 -6.61 4.11
C LEU A 56 4.31 -8.14 4.32
N PRO A 57 4.14 -8.94 3.24
CA PRO A 57 4.35 -10.38 3.33
C PRO A 57 5.76 -10.71 3.83
N LEU A 58 5.90 -11.74 4.66
CA LEU A 58 7.18 -12.17 5.22
C LEU A 58 8.24 -12.43 4.14
N ARG A 59 7.82 -12.87 2.95
CA ARG A 59 8.73 -13.11 1.82
C ARG A 59 9.50 -11.87 1.37
N LEU A 60 8.99 -10.66 1.60
CA LEU A 60 9.72 -9.41 1.32
C LEU A 60 10.78 -9.10 2.38
N SER A 61 10.70 -9.74 3.56
CA SER A 61 11.59 -9.48 4.71
C SER A 61 12.69 -10.51 4.87
N VAL A 62 12.62 -11.65 4.17
CA VAL A 62 13.52 -12.79 4.38
C VAL A 62 14.70 -12.73 3.42
N LYS A 63 15.92 -12.79 3.98
CA LYS A 63 17.18 -12.73 3.21
C LYS A 63 17.60 -14.08 2.59
N GLU A 64 17.10 -15.21 3.08
CA GLU A 64 17.46 -16.56 2.61
C GLU A 64 16.29 -17.57 2.74
N ASN A 65 16.18 -18.50 1.79
CA ASN A 65 15.11 -19.52 1.62
C ASN A 65 13.73 -19.02 1.17
N GLN A 66 13.54 -18.83 -0.13
CA GLN A 66 12.23 -18.54 -0.75
C GLN A 66 11.26 -19.74 -0.83
N GLY A 67 11.51 -20.79 -0.04
CA GLY A 67 10.66 -21.98 0.01
C GLY A 67 9.36 -21.70 0.78
N LEU A 68 8.22 -21.92 0.11
CA LEU A 68 6.86 -22.09 0.65
C LEU A 68 6.54 -21.32 1.96
N PHE A 69 6.65 -20.00 1.96
CA PHE A 69 5.99 -19.22 3.02
C PHE A 69 4.47 -19.20 2.78
N PRO A 70 3.66 -19.59 3.78
CA PRO A 70 2.21 -19.65 3.64
C PRO A 70 1.59 -18.26 3.45
N GLU A 71 2.16 -17.22 4.08
CA GLU A 71 1.73 -15.83 3.89
C GLU A 71 2.36 -15.24 2.64
N ARG A 72 1.53 -15.17 1.61
CA ARG A 72 1.93 -14.75 0.28
C ARG A 72 1.61 -13.30 -0.01
N ASP A 73 0.53 -12.77 0.57
CA ASP A 73 -0.03 -11.45 0.27
C ASP A 73 0.08 -10.50 1.46
N PHE A 74 -0.24 -9.23 1.21
CA PHE A 74 -0.34 -8.23 2.26
C PHE A 74 -1.44 -8.59 3.26
N LYS A 75 -1.17 -8.40 4.55
CA LYS A 75 -2.20 -8.48 5.59
C LYS A 75 -2.75 -7.08 5.86
N VAL A 76 -4.07 -6.92 5.81
CA VAL A 76 -4.71 -5.67 6.24
C VAL A 76 -4.62 -5.59 7.77
N GLN A 77 -3.94 -4.58 8.28
CA GLN A 77 -3.89 -4.30 9.72
C GLN A 77 -4.99 -3.32 10.12
N HIS A 78 -5.15 -2.24 9.34
CA HIS A 78 -6.18 -1.23 9.57
C HIS A 78 -6.81 -0.83 8.25
N GLY A 79 -8.07 -0.43 8.29
CA GLY A 79 -8.81 0.03 7.11
C GLY A 79 -9.78 1.15 7.44
N GLY A 80 -9.94 2.08 6.51
CA GLY A 80 -10.90 3.17 6.58
C GLY A 80 -11.41 3.54 5.19
N PHE A 81 -12.48 4.35 5.16
CA PHE A 81 -13.07 4.82 3.91
C PHE A 81 -13.09 6.36 3.86
N SER A 82 -12.69 6.90 2.72
CA SER A 82 -12.88 8.31 2.37
C SER A 82 -13.94 8.43 1.29
N ASP A 83 -14.87 9.38 1.45
CA ASP A 83 -15.80 9.76 0.39
C ASP A 83 -15.12 10.61 -0.71
N ARG A 84 -13.80 10.82 -0.62
CA ARG A 84 -13.00 11.63 -1.55
C ARG A 84 -11.90 10.79 -2.20
N SER A 85 -11.50 11.19 -3.41
CA SER A 85 -10.31 10.66 -4.07
C SER A 85 -9.06 11.05 -3.30
N VAL A 86 -8.18 10.08 -3.01
CA VAL A 86 -6.90 10.35 -2.35
C VAL A 86 -5.78 10.36 -3.39
N CYS A 87 -5.16 11.51 -3.58
CA CYS A 87 -4.07 11.72 -4.51
C CYS A 87 -2.71 11.90 -3.81
N ASP A 88 -2.71 12.30 -2.54
CA ASP A 88 -1.53 12.25 -1.68
C ASP A 88 -1.90 11.65 -0.32
N LEU A 89 -0.96 10.90 0.25
CA LEU A 89 -1.09 10.28 1.55
C LEU A 89 0.27 10.33 2.25
N LYS A 90 0.29 10.82 3.50
CA LYS A 90 1.51 10.87 4.32
C LYS A 90 1.25 10.44 5.76
N HIS A 91 2.08 9.55 6.26
CA HIS A 91 2.17 9.23 7.67
C HIS A 91 2.90 10.37 8.41
N VAL A 92 2.40 10.76 9.58
CA VAL A 92 3.08 11.74 10.43
C VAL A 92 4.05 10.98 11.34
N PRO A 93 5.37 11.19 11.22
CA PRO A 93 6.38 10.46 11.99
C PRO A 93 6.12 10.49 13.50
N ASP A 94 6.42 9.39 14.17
CA ASP A 94 6.29 9.23 15.63
C ASP A 94 4.88 9.47 16.19
N THR A 95 3.86 9.42 15.33
CA THR A 95 2.45 9.50 15.73
C THR A 95 1.64 8.36 15.11
N ARG A 96 0.34 8.31 15.43
CA ARG A 96 -0.64 7.44 14.76
C ARG A 96 -1.48 8.20 13.74
N LEU A 97 -1.00 9.36 13.28
CA LEU A 97 -1.75 10.22 12.37
C LEU A 97 -1.28 10.00 10.94
N LEU A 98 -2.23 10.03 10.00
CA LEU A 98 -1.93 10.21 8.60
C LEU A 98 -2.74 11.37 8.02
N VAL A 99 -2.19 11.98 6.98
CA VAL A 99 -2.80 13.11 6.28
C VAL A 99 -3.03 12.70 4.83
N THR A 100 -4.23 12.99 4.32
CA THR A 100 -4.57 12.77 2.91
C THR A 100 -5.05 14.05 2.25
N SER A 101 -4.79 14.18 0.95
CA SER A 101 -5.35 15.22 0.09
C SER A 101 -5.85 14.65 -1.24
N GLY A 102 -6.78 15.37 -1.86
CA GLY A 102 -7.20 15.11 -3.22
C GLY A 102 -8.42 15.92 -3.67
N PRO A 103 -8.81 15.79 -4.95
CA PRO A 103 -9.94 16.50 -5.53
C PRO A 103 -11.27 16.24 -4.81
N PRO A 104 -12.27 17.14 -4.90
CA PRO A 104 -12.31 18.37 -5.71
C PRO A 104 -11.83 19.65 -4.98
N GLY A 105 -11.04 19.55 -3.91
CA GLY A 105 -10.60 20.74 -3.15
C GLY A 105 -9.18 20.65 -2.63
N SER A 106 -8.72 21.70 -1.95
CA SER A 106 -7.40 21.78 -1.31
C SER A 106 -7.46 21.42 0.18
N TYR A 107 -8.37 20.53 0.56
CA TYR A 107 -8.56 20.14 1.95
C TYR A 107 -7.58 19.04 2.32
N LEU A 108 -7.04 19.14 3.52
CA LEU A 108 -6.33 18.06 4.19
C LEU A 108 -7.30 17.34 5.11
N GLN A 109 -7.31 16.01 5.06
CA GLN A 109 -8.01 15.17 6.03
C GLN A 109 -6.97 14.51 6.92
N VAL A 110 -7.16 14.63 8.22
CA VAL A 110 -6.33 13.96 9.22
C VAL A 110 -7.08 12.74 9.72
N TRP A 111 -6.40 11.60 9.70
CA TRP A 111 -6.92 10.33 10.18
C TRP A 111 -6.07 9.85 11.34
N GLN A 112 -6.69 9.11 12.24
CA GLN A 112 -6.01 8.45 13.34
C GLN A 112 -6.09 6.93 13.10
N LEU A 113 -4.92 6.28 13.05
CA LEU A 113 -4.84 4.83 13.04
C LEU A 113 -5.39 4.30 14.36
N ALA A 114 -6.17 3.23 14.28
CA ALA A 114 -6.73 2.61 15.47
C ALA A 114 -5.61 2.02 16.34
N GLU A 115 -5.93 1.77 17.61
CA GLU A 115 -5.06 0.96 18.46
C GLU A 115 -5.03 -0.47 17.93
N ASP A 116 -3.88 -1.11 18.05
CA ASP A 116 -3.82 -2.54 17.79
C ASP A 116 -4.62 -3.20 18.93
N SER A 117 -5.74 -3.83 18.58
CA SER A 117 -6.48 -4.64 19.54
C SER A 117 -5.51 -5.74 19.98
N GLY A 118 -4.99 -5.64 21.20
CA GLY A 118 -4.16 -6.67 21.78
C GLY A 118 -4.95 -7.97 21.81
N GLU A 119 -4.55 -8.92 20.97
CA GLU A 119 -4.89 -10.34 21.10
C GLU A 119 -3.70 -11.08 21.71
#